data_AF-A0ABD1FII9-F1
#
_entry.id   AF-A0ABD1FII9-F1
#
_cell.length_a   1.000
_cell.length_b   1.000
_cell.length_c   1.000
_cell.angle_alpha   90.00
_cell.angle_beta   90.00
_cell.angle_gamma   90.00
#
_symmetry.space_group_name_H-M   'P 1'
#
loop_
_entity.id
_entity.type
_entity.pdbx_description
1 polymer ?
#
loop_
_entity_poly.entity_id
_entity_poly.type
_entity_poly.pdbx_seq_one_letter_code
_entity_poly.pdbx_strand_id
1 'polypeptide(L)'
;MFESNVKMNFKVVPQRILDDLVCQKCFRYLSVLPIAITSEGQTCGRCIIPRMNTKNQKPFCLFEGNFSFEKVYNIPVGLLGYASYNSSFPCNNRMEGCMKTMKIEEVEEHEQICNYRQTLRCILCSFSGSGVQMINHFKSFHKKFYQNQGSMTLTHNNGFKDVILYLESSGLLLFIAVSYDTEVRLISLEVSCISNTSSFVQFAKILFAVHGEKIQMGNRVEILSEKLNICKGQNYKISIQVNDTHFMDSTGFHCLFKLLTSCDND
;
A
#
# COMPACT_ATOMS: atom_id res chain seq x y z
N MET A 1 22.69 33.06 -29.25
CA MET A 1 21.70 32.13 -28.68
C MET A 1 22.29 31.59 -27.39
N PHE A 2 21.84 32.10 -26.25
CA PHE A 2 22.20 31.54 -24.95
C PHE A 2 21.08 30.58 -24.55
N GLU A 3 21.30 29.28 -24.73
CA GLU A 3 20.46 28.26 -24.10
C GLU A 3 20.74 28.29 -22.60
N SER A 4 19.96 29.07 -21.86
CA SER A 4 19.94 29.03 -20.41
C SER A 4 19.34 27.70 -19.97
N ASN A 5 20.20 26.73 -19.69
CA ASN A 5 19.87 25.47 -19.01
C ASN A 5 19.44 25.74 -17.56
N VAL A 6 18.24 26.28 -17.36
CA VAL A 6 17.61 26.34 -16.04
C VAL A 6 17.09 24.94 -15.75
N LYS A 7 17.83 24.17 -14.92
CA LYS A 7 17.32 22.93 -14.32
C LYS A 7 16.14 23.28 -13.43
N MET A 8 14.93 23.22 -13.97
CA MET A 8 13.69 23.30 -13.19
C MET A 8 13.65 22.07 -12.27
N ASN A 9 13.69 22.32 -10.97
CA ASN A 9 13.61 21.26 -9.96
C ASN A 9 12.13 20.94 -9.72
N PHE A 10 11.60 19.93 -10.42
CA PHE A 10 10.22 19.51 -10.29
C PHE A 10 9.96 18.94 -8.89
N LYS A 11 8.90 19.40 -8.21
CA LYS A 11 8.52 18.85 -6.90
C LYS A 11 7.66 17.61 -7.11
N VAL A 12 8.11 16.48 -6.58
CA VAL A 12 7.33 15.22 -6.60
C VAL A 12 6.05 15.41 -5.79
N VAL A 13 4.91 14.95 -6.33
CA VAL A 13 3.62 15.01 -5.64
C VAL A 13 3.70 14.20 -4.33
N PRO A 14 3.37 14.80 -3.16
CA PRO A 14 3.44 14.10 -1.88
C PRO A 14 2.51 12.88 -1.81
N GLN A 15 2.92 11.82 -1.11
CA GLN A 15 2.14 10.57 -1.01
C GLN A 15 0.72 10.79 -0.46
N ARG A 16 0.58 11.63 0.58
CA ARG A 16 -0.75 11.94 1.15
C ARG A 16 -1.73 12.47 0.12
N ILE A 17 -1.24 13.23 -0.87
CA ILE A 17 -2.08 13.75 -1.94
C ILE A 17 -2.41 12.62 -2.93
N LEU A 18 -1.43 11.80 -3.29
CA LEU A 18 -1.64 10.66 -4.18
C LEU A 18 -2.67 9.66 -3.62
N ASP A 19 -2.69 9.48 -2.30
CA ASP A 19 -3.65 8.62 -1.60
C ASP A 19 -5.11 9.08 -1.77
N ASP A 20 -5.34 10.38 -1.94
CA ASP A 20 -6.65 10.95 -2.21
C ASP A 20 -6.98 10.98 -3.71
N LEU A 21 -5.94 10.97 -4.55
CA LEU A 21 -6.04 11.03 -6.02
C LEU A 21 -6.06 9.63 -6.63
N VAL A 22 -7.06 8.82 -6.29
CA VAL A 22 -7.18 7.42 -6.76
C VAL A 22 -8.41 7.25 -7.65
N CYS A 23 -8.22 6.68 -8.84
CA CYS A 23 -9.30 6.26 -9.72
C CYS A 23 -10.12 5.14 -9.07
N GLN A 24 -11.43 5.32 -8.97
CA GLN A 24 -12.30 4.31 -8.36
C GLN A 24 -12.48 3.05 -9.22
N LYS A 25 -12.22 3.12 -10.52
CA LYS A 25 -12.36 1.98 -11.43
C LYS A 25 -11.12 1.08 -11.43
N CYS A 26 -9.93 1.66 -11.53
CA CYS A 26 -8.69 0.90 -11.64
C CYS A 26 -7.77 0.97 -10.42
N PHE A 27 -8.11 1.72 -9.37
CA PHE A 27 -7.30 1.86 -8.15
C PHE A 27 -5.88 2.41 -8.36
N ARG A 28 -5.59 2.99 -9.53
CA ARG A 28 -4.34 3.72 -9.81
C ARG A 28 -4.49 5.20 -9.47
N TYR A 29 -3.36 5.90 -9.35
CA TYR A 29 -3.40 7.35 -9.21
C TYR A 29 -4.08 8.02 -10.41
N LEU A 30 -4.79 9.12 -10.16
CA LEU A 30 -5.38 10.03 -11.16
C LEU A 30 -4.27 10.83 -11.85
N SER A 31 -3.39 10.13 -12.57
CA SER A 31 -2.18 10.68 -13.20
C SER A 31 -2.19 10.53 -14.72
N VAL A 32 -3.34 10.19 -15.32
CA VAL A 32 -3.54 10.11 -16.77
C VAL A 32 -4.84 10.82 -17.11
N LEU A 33 -4.76 11.74 -18.06
CA LEU A 33 -5.85 12.60 -18.52
C LEU A 33 -6.66 11.93 -19.65
N PRO A 34 -7.94 12.33 -19.85
CA PRO A 34 -8.73 13.25 -19.02
C PRO A 34 -9.10 12.64 -17.66
N ILE A 35 -9.49 13.44 -16.66
CA ILE A 35 -9.96 12.93 -15.36
C ILE A 35 -11.43 13.29 -15.18
N ALA A 36 -12.31 12.30 -15.26
CA ALA A 36 -13.74 12.50 -15.09
C ALA A 36 -14.11 12.42 -13.62
N ILE A 37 -14.99 13.31 -13.16
CA ILE A 37 -15.58 13.23 -11.82
C ILE A 37 -17.09 13.14 -12.00
N THR A 38 -17.67 12.07 -11.50
CA THR A 38 -19.11 11.79 -11.59
C THR A 38 -19.70 11.62 -10.20
N SER A 39 -21.02 11.39 -10.12
CA SER A 39 -21.68 11.02 -8.87
C SER A 39 -21.20 9.68 -8.30
N GLU A 40 -20.68 8.80 -9.16
CA GLU A 40 -20.07 7.52 -8.76
C GLU A 40 -18.67 7.78 -8.18
N GLY A 41 -17.99 8.79 -8.73
CA GLY A 41 -16.78 9.44 -8.23
C GLY A 41 -15.74 9.63 -9.32
N GLN A 42 -14.46 9.57 -8.96
CA GLN A 42 -13.36 10.00 -9.84
C GLN A 42 -12.76 8.86 -10.68
N THR A 43 -12.59 9.12 -11.98
CA THR A 43 -12.12 8.17 -12.99
C THR A 43 -10.98 8.78 -13.82
N CYS A 44 -9.86 8.08 -14.00
CA CYS A 44 -8.75 8.54 -14.83
C CYS A 44 -8.94 8.23 -16.32
N GLY A 45 -8.12 8.84 -17.17
CA GLY A 45 -8.15 8.70 -18.63
C GLY A 45 -7.99 7.26 -19.11
N ARG A 46 -7.28 6.42 -18.35
CA ARG A 46 -7.16 4.97 -18.60
C ARG A 46 -8.50 4.23 -18.63
N CYS A 47 -9.48 4.73 -17.88
CA CYS A 47 -10.77 4.07 -17.64
C CYS A 47 -11.95 4.81 -18.27
N ILE A 48 -11.70 6.00 -18.81
CA ILE A 48 -12.67 6.68 -19.66
C ILE A 48 -12.60 5.95 -21.00
N ILE A 49 -13.59 5.09 -21.24
CA ILE A 49 -13.76 4.46 -22.55
C ILE A 49 -13.94 5.63 -23.53
N PRO A 50 -13.11 5.76 -24.57
CA PRO A 50 -13.32 6.78 -25.58
C PRO A 50 -14.68 6.49 -26.23
N ARG A 51 -15.71 7.26 -25.86
CA ARG A 51 -16.87 7.38 -26.73
C ARG A 51 -16.37 8.17 -27.92
N MET A 52 -16.21 7.48 -29.07
CA MET A 52 -15.85 8.03 -30.39
C MET A 52 -14.33 8.21 -30.58
N ASN A 53 -13.64 7.55 -31.52
CA ASN A 53 -13.84 7.44 -32.97
C ASN A 53 -14.02 8.78 -33.72
N THR A 54 -13.72 9.91 -33.09
CA THR A 54 -13.41 11.15 -33.81
C THR A 54 -11.90 11.25 -33.96
N LYS A 55 -11.41 10.71 -35.09
CA LYS A 55 -10.05 10.92 -35.58
C LYS A 55 -9.76 12.43 -35.49
N ASN A 56 -8.78 12.83 -34.67
CA ASN A 56 -8.02 14.09 -34.72
C ASN A 56 -8.06 15.06 -33.53
N GLN A 57 -8.73 14.77 -32.40
CA GLN A 57 -8.49 15.57 -31.19
C GLN A 57 -8.45 14.69 -29.94
N LYS A 58 -7.28 14.62 -29.29
CA LYS A 58 -7.21 14.19 -27.89
C LYS A 58 -7.99 15.24 -27.09
N PRO A 59 -9.09 14.90 -26.42
CA PRO A 59 -9.76 15.86 -25.56
C PRO A 59 -8.77 16.26 -24.44
N PHE A 60 -8.28 17.49 -24.50
CA PHE A 60 -7.38 18.08 -23.49
C PHE A 60 -8.20 18.67 -22.33
N CYS A 61 -9.32 18.04 -21.98
CA CYS A 61 -10.12 18.45 -20.83
C CYS A 61 -9.54 17.80 -19.59
N LEU A 62 -9.06 18.61 -18.64
CA LEU A 62 -8.65 18.10 -17.34
C LEU A 62 -9.83 17.43 -16.61
N PHE A 63 -11.05 17.96 -16.81
CA PHE A 63 -12.29 17.43 -16.24
C PHE A 63 -13.43 17.37 -17.25
N GLU A 64 -14.11 16.23 -17.30
CA GLU A 64 -15.44 16.09 -17.91
C GLU A 64 -16.42 15.71 -16.80
N GLY A 65 -17.51 16.48 -16.65
CA GLY A 65 -18.58 16.14 -15.73
C GLY A 65 -19.79 17.06 -15.86
N ASN A 66 -20.94 16.51 -15.46
CA ASN A 66 -22.23 17.20 -15.43
C ASN A 66 -22.48 17.62 -13.97
N PHE A 67 -21.97 18.79 -13.55
CA PHE A 67 -21.99 19.21 -12.15
C PHE A 67 -23.12 20.20 -11.84
N SER A 68 -23.83 19.96 -10.73
CA SER A 68 -24.38 21.05 -9.91
C SER A 68 -23.31 21.50 -8.91
N PHE A 69 -23.04 22.80 -8.84
CA PHE A 69 -21.91 23.38 -8.10
C PHE A 69 -21.92 23.13 -6.56
N GLU A 70 -23.01 22.62 -5.99
CA GLU A 70 -23.21 22.52 -4.54
C GLU A 70 -22.39 21.42 -3.84
N LYS A 71 -21.78 20.47 -4.58
CA LYS A 71 -20.95 19.37 -4.03
C LYS A 71 -19.48 19.40 -4.48
N VAL A 72 -19.03 20.53 -5.03
CA VAL A 72 -17.73 20.65 -5.72
C VAL A 72 -16.52 20.83 -4.78
N TYR A 73 -16.74 21.03 -3.47
CA TYR A 73 -15.62 21.24 -2.52
C TYR A 73 -14.69 20.02 -2.35
N ASN A 74 -15.04 18.85 -2.89
CA ASN A 74 -14.21 17.65 -2.88
C ASN A 74 -13.66 17.26 -4.27
N ILE A 75 -13.90 18.05 -5.32
CA ILE A 75 -13.13 17.94 -6.57
C ILE A 75 -11.67 18.28 -6.21
N PRO A 76 -10.67 17.51 -6.66
CA PRO A 76 -9.29 17.70 -6.26
C PRO A 76 -8.72 18.99 -6.86
N VAL A 77 -8.96 20.12 -6.20
CA VAL A 77 -8.20 21.37 -6.40
C VAL A 77 -6.70 21.09 -6.25
N GLY A 78 -6.35 20.11 -5.41
CA GLY A 78 -4.99 19.57 -5.32
C GLY A 78 -4.48 19.03 -6.66
N LEU A 79 -5.24 18.21 -7.38
CA LEU A 79 -4.84 17.68 -8.69
C LEU A 79 -4.70 18.80 -9.72
N LEU A 80 -5.59 19.80 -9.73
CA LEU A 80 -5.45 21.01 -10.55
C LEU A 80 -4.15 21.75 -10.22
N GLY A 81 -3.86 21.94 -8.95
CA GLY A 81 -2.60 22.52 -8.48
C GLY A 81 -1.39 21.72 -8.95
N TYR A 82 -1.38 20.40 -8.79
CA TYR A 82 -0.24 19.56 -9.16
C TYR A 82 -0.11 19.29 -10.67
N ALA A 83 -1.21 19.32 -11.43
CA ALA A 83 -1.17 19.21 -12.89
C ALA A 83 -0.77 20.54 -13.55
N SER A 84 -1.11 21.69 -12.93
CA SER A 84 -0.75 23.02 -13.43
C SER A 84 0.62 23.52 -12.96
N TYR A 85 1.11 23.01 -11.84
CA TYR A 85 2.43 23.30 -11.30
C TYR A 85 3.45 22.32 -11.87
N ASN A 86 4.70 22.75 -12.04
CA ASN A 86 5.83 21.90 -12.45
C ASN A 86 6.11 20.79 -11.42
N SER A 87 5.24 19.79 -11.40
CA SER A 87 5.23 18.68 -10.47
C SER A 87 5.40 17.36 -11.20
N SER A 88 6.05 16.43 -10.52
CA SER A 88 6.30 15.09 -11.05
C SER A 88 5.46 14.07 -10.31
N PHE A 89 4.80 13.19 -11.06
CA PHE A 89 4.08 12.05 -10.55
C PHE A 89 5.01 10.84 -10.48
N PRO A 90 4.99 10.07 -9.39
CA PRO A 90 5.72 8.81 -9.34
C PRO A 90 5.00 7.75 -10.17
N CYS A 91 5.78 6.79 -10.68
CA CYS A 91 5.24 5.63 -11.37
C CYS A 91 4.27 4.82 -10.49
N ASN A 92 3.19 4.29 -11.07
CA ASN A 92 2.27 3.37 -10.37
C ASN A 92 2.91 2.03 -9.98
N ASN A 93 4.07 1.69 -10.56
CA ASN A 93 4.87 0.51 -10.20
C ASN A 93 6.00 0.84 -9.21
N ARG A 94 5.87 1.94 -8.44
CA ARG A 94 6.89 2.35 -7.46
C ARG A 94 7.03 1.37 -6.30
N MET A 95 5.96 0.65 -5.95
CA MET A 95 5.99 -0.36 -4.89
C MET A 95 6.83 -1.56 -5.35
N GLU A 96 6.83 -1.82 -6.64
CA GLU A 96 7.65 -2.79 -7.34
C GLU A 96 9.07 -2.27 -7.63
N GLY A 97 9.46 -1.09 -7.11
CA GLY A 97 10.82 -0.56 -7.22
C GLY A 97 11.05 0.43 -8.37
N CYS A 98 10.02 0.82 -9.12
CA CYS A 98 10.18 1.89 -10.10
C CYS A 98 10.31 3.26 -9.43
N MET A 99 11.53 3.82 -9.41
CA MET A 99 11.81 5.14 -8.82
C MET A 99 11.59 6.31 -9.79
N LYS A 100 11.13 6.06 -11.02
CA LYS A 100 10.92 7.11 -12.02
C LYS A 100 9.78 8.03 -11.58
N THR A 101 10.06 9.33 -11.61
CA THR A 101 9.06 10.39 -11.50
C THR A 101 9.01 11.15 -12.82
N MET A 102 7.84 11.57 -13.25
CA MET A 102 7.63 12.12 -14.59
C MET A 102 6.48 13.11 -14.60
N LYS A 103 6.40 13.95 -15.63
CA LYS A 103 5.25 14.85 -15.79
C LYS A 103 4.00 14.04 -16.11
N ILE A 104 2.83 14.62 -15.87
CA ILE A 104 1.54 13.93 -16.05
C ILE A 104 1.36 13.42 -17.49
N GLU A 105 1.89 14.13 -18.48
CA GLU A 105 1.82 13.76 -19.90
C GLU A 105 2.67 12.52 -20.25
N GLU A 106 3.71 12.26 -19.45
CA GLU A 106 4.68 11.18 -19.66
C GLU A 106 4.28 9.89 -18.92
N VAL A 107 3.35 9.99 -17.96
CA VAL A 107 2.95 8.87 -17.09
C VAL A 107 2.40 7.69 -17.89
N GLU A 108 1.48 7.96 -18.81
CA GLU A 108 0.82 6.91 -19.59
C GLU A 108 1.82 6.14 -20.45
N GLU A 109 2.68 6.85 -21.16
CA GLU A 109 3.72 6.26 -22.00
C GLU A 109 4.67 5.40 -21.17
N HIS A 110 5.15 5.92 -20.04
CA HIS A 110 6.04 5.17 -19.17
C HIS A 110 5.40 3.88 -18.63
N GLU A 111 4.12 3.93 -18.23
CA GLU A 111 3.42 2.75 -17.71
C GLU A 111 3.37 1.59 -18.71
N GLN A 112 3.33 1.88 -20.01
CA GLN A 112 3.31 0.88 -21.07
C GLN A 112 4.66 0.15 -21.20
N ILE A 113 5.76 0.84 -20.93
CA ILE A 113 7.14 0.34 -21.09
C ILE A 113 7.86 0.09 -19.76
N CYS A 114 7.15 0.17 -18.63
CA CYS A 114 7.77 0.06 -17.31
C CYS A 114 8.22 -1.39 -17.03
N ASN A 115 9.54 -1.59 -16.92
CA ASN A 115 10.15 -2.90 -16.62
C ASN A 115 9.79 -3.48 -15.24
N TYR A 116 9.27 -2.65 -14.34
CA TYR A 116 8.86 -3.05 -12.99
C TYR A 116 7.40 -3.47 -12.90
N ARG A 117 6.69 -3.54 -14.03
CA ARG A 117 5.28 -3.94 -14.07
C ARG A 117 5.14 -5.39 -13.58
N GLN A 118 4.58 -5.55 -12.39
CA GLN A 118 4.22 -6.83 -11.82
C GLN A 118 2.73 -6.86 -11.53
N THR A 119 2.10 -8.02 -11.73
CA THR A 119 0.71 -8.23 -11.33
C THR A 119 0.68 -9.05 -10.06
N LEU A 120 0.13 -8.46 -9.01
CA LEU A 120 -0.07 -9.07 -7.72
C LEU A 120 -1.50 -9.57 -7.63
N ARG A 121 -1.69 -10.75 -7.04
CA ARG A 121 -3.01 -11.31 -6.79
C ARG A 121 -3.41 -11.04 -5.35
N CYS A 122 -4.64 -10.58 -5.15
CA CYS A 122 -5.20 -10.48 -3.82
C CYS A 122 -5.41 -11.90 -3.27
N ILE A 123 -5.02 -12.11 -2.02
CA ILE A 123 -5.18 -13.39 -1.32
C ILE A 123 -6.58 -13.57 -0.71
N LEU A 124 -7.35 -12.48 -0.60
CA LEU A 124 -8.68 -12.46 -0.01
C LEU A 124 -9.80 -12.50 -1.07
N CYS A 125 -9.49 -12.19 -2.33
CA CYS A 125 -10.47 -12.21 -3.42
C CYS A 125 -9.82 -12.42 -4.80
N SER A 126 -10.61 -12.35 -5.87
CA SER A 126 -10.13 -12.55 -7.26
C SER A 126 -9.41 -11.33 -7.86
N PHE A 127 -9.28 -10.23 -7.14
CA PHE A 127 -8.63 -9.01 -7.62
C PHE A 127 -7.14 -9.23 -7.97
N SER A 128 -6.67 -8.55 -9.01
CA SER A 128 -5.25 -8.49 -9.36
C SER A 128 -4.86 -7.10 -9.89
N GLY A 129 -3.63 -6.67 -9.57
CA GLY A 129 -3.13 -5.34 -9.96
C GLY A 129 -1.71 -5.06 -9.48
N SER A 130 -1.19 -3.86 -9.71
CA SER A 130 0.08 -3.40 -9.15
C SER A 130 -0.01 -3.18 -7.63
N GLY A 131 1.11 -2.92 -6.96
CA GLY A 131 1.19 -2.66 -5.51
C GLY A 131 0.37 -1.44 -5.10
N VAL A 132 0.39 -0.37 -5.89
CA VAL A 132 -0.49 0.79 -5.68
C VAL A 132 -1.96 0.39 -5.78
N GLN A 133 -2.32 -0.39 -6.79
CA GLN A 133 -3.69 -0.90 -6.94
C GLN A 133 -4.08 -1.81 -5.77
N MET A 134 -3.14 -2.63 -5.27
CA MET A 134 -3.35 -3.52 -4.13
C MET A 134 -3.61 -2.74 -2.84
N ILE A 135 -2.80 -1.71 -2.55
CA ILE A 135 -3.00 -0.82 -1.41
C ILE A 135 -4.39 -0.19 -1.44
N ASN A 136 -4.76 0.38 -2.58
CA ASN A 136 -6.03 1.07 -2.75
C ASN A 136 -7.24 0.10 -2.75
N HIS A 137 -7.06 -1.10 -3.28
CA HIS A 137 -8.03 -2.19 -3.17
C HIS A 137 -8.25 -2.59 -1.71
N PHE A 138 -7.18 -2.77 -0.93
CA PHE A 138 -7.29 -3.10 0.49
C PHE A 138 -7.97 -1.98 1.30
N LYS A 139 -7.59 -0.72 1.05
CA LYS A 139 -8.26 0.47 1.63
C LYS A 139 -9.77 0.53 1.31
N SER A 140 -10.19 -0.03 0.18
CA SER A 140 -11.59 0.05 -0.27
C SER A 140 -12.43 -1.15 0.18
N PHE A 141 -11.94 -2.37 -0.03
CA PHE A 141 -12.71 -3.61 0.14
C PHE A 141 -12.26 -4.47 1.31
N HIS A 142 -11.05 -4.27 1.81
CA HIS A 142 -10.44 -5.07 2.88
C HIS A 142 -9.95 -4.18 4.03
N LYS A 143 -10.73 -3.15 4.38
CA LYS A 143 -10.35 -2.11 5.38
C LYS A 143 -9.83 -2.67 6.69
N LYS A 144 -10.41 -3.77 7.16
CA LYS A 144 -10.00 -4.46 8.40
C LYS A 144 -8.59 -5.05 8.33
N PHE A 145 -8.13 -5.37 7.12
CA PHE A 145 -6.86 -6.05 6.83
C PHE A 145 -5.79 -5.11 6.29
N TYR A 146 -6.11 -3.81 6.16
CA TYR A 146 -5.15 -2.79 5.77
C TYR A 146 -4.59 -2.11 7.03
N GLN A 147 -3.28 -2.27 7.26
CA GLN A 147 -2.62 -1.60 8.37
C GLN A 147 -1.49 -0.70 7.86
N ASN A 148 -1.59 0.59 8.19
CA ASN A 148 -0.57 1.59 7.91
C ASN A 148 0.30 1.90 9.14
N GLN A 149 0.08 1.18 10.25
CA GLN A 149 0.79 1.30 11.53
C GLN A 149 0.94 -0.12 12.11
N GLY A 150 2.17 -0.52 12.47
CA GLY A 150 2.62 -1.91 12.69
C GLY A 150 2.09 -2.62 13.94
N SER A 151 0.82 -2.47 14.27
CA SER A 151 0.18 -3.13 15.40
C SER A 151 -1.08 -3.87 14.99
N MET A 152 -1.11 -5.18 15.23
CA MET A 152 -2.30 -6.00 15.04
C MET A 152 -2.70 -6.69 16.35
N THR A 153 -4.00 -6.68 16.63
CA THR A 153 -4.55 -7.44 17.75
C THR A 153 -5.17 -8.72 17.21
N LEU A 154 -4.73 -9.86 17.75
CA LEU A 154 -5.20 -11.20 17.42
C LEU A 154 -6.10 -11.69 18.54
N THR A 155 -7.41 -11.47 18.43
CA THR A 155 -8.36 -12.04 19.40
C THR A 155 -8.52 -13.52 19.10
N HIS A 156 -8.24 -14.39 20.08
CA HIS A 156 -8.48 -15.82 19.92
C HIS A 156 -9.85 -16.14 20.49
N ASN A 157 -10.65 -16.84 19.70
CA ASN A 157 -11.78 -17.64 20.15
C ASN A 157 -11.94 -18.68 19.03
N ASN A 158 -11.31 -19.84 19.20
CA ASN A 158 -11.07 -20.87 18.17
C ASN A 158 -9.95 -20.49 17.19
N GLY A 159 -9.28 -21.49 16.61
CA GLY A 159 -8.16 -21.29 15.68
C GLY A 159 -8.48 -20.23 14.62
N PHE A 160 -7.50 -19.39 14.31
CA PHE A 160 -7.70 -18.27 13.40
C PHE A 160 -6.70 -18.29 12.26
N LYS A 161 -7.10 -17.68 11.15
CA LYS A 161 -6.22 -17.37 10.03
C LYS A 161 -6.61 -15.98 9.54
N ASP A 162 -5.64 -15.08 9.55
CA ASP A 162 -5.79 -13.70 9.12
C ASP A 162 -4.68 -13.34 8.14
N VAL A 163 -4.91 -12.35 7.28
CA VAL A 163 -3.85 -11.77 6.47
C VAL A 163 -3.94 -10.26 6.42
N ILE A 164 -2.79 -9.63 6.59
CA ILE A 164 -2.65 -8.18 6.60
C ILE A 164 -1.79 -7.73 5.44
N LEU A 165 -2.22 -6.65 4.80
CA LEU A 165 -1.37 -5.85 3.93
C LEU A 165 -0.74 -4.74 4.76
N TYR A 166 0.58 -4.81 4.92
CA TYR A 166 1.36 -3.87 5.69
C TYR A 166 2.20 -3.00 4.77
N LEU A 167 2.03 -1.67 4.89
CA LEU A 167 2.81 -0.67 4.16
C LEU A 167 3.64 0.12 5.17
N GLU A 168 4.96 0.10 5.01
CA GLU A 168 5.88 0.89 5.82
C GLU A 168 6.23 2.24 5.16
N SER A 169 6.67 3.21 5.98
CA SER A 169 6.98 4.58 5.57
C SER A 169 7.96 4.73 4.41
N SER A 170 8.94 3.83 4.25
CA SER A 170 9.86 3.81 3.11
C SER A 170 9.23 3.28 1.81
N GLY A 171 8.02 2.72 1.87
CA GLY A 171 7.31 2.12 0.74
C GLY A 171 7.49 0.61 0.61
N LEU A 172 8.01 -0.06 1.66
CA LEU A 172 8.03 -1.52 1.73
C LEU A 172 6.60 -2.05 1.92
N LEU A 173 6.16 -2.92 1.02
CA LEU A 173 4.85 -3.55 1.02
C LEU A 173 4.99 -5.05 1.32
N LEU A 174 4.35 -5.49 2.40
CA LEU A 174 4.39 -6.87 2.90
C LEU A 174 2.99 -7.46 2.98
N PHE A 175 2.86 -8.73 2.62
CA PHE A 175 1.76 -9.57 3.09
C PHE A 175 2.21 -10.30 4.35
N ILE A 176 1.39 -10.23 5.40
CA ILE A 176 1.65 -10.91 6.67
C ILE A 176 0.45 -11.81 6.95
N ALA A 177 0.58 -13.10 6.62
CA ALA A 177 -0.40 -14.11 6.97
C ALA A 177 -0.12 -14.64 8.36
N VAL A 178 -1.12 -14.64 9.23
CA VAL A 178 -1.01 -15.12 10.59
C VAL A 178 -2.02 -16.23 10.80
N SER A 179 -1.60 -17.33 11.38
CA SER A 179 -2.50 -18.40 11.78
C SER A 179 -2.17 -18.93 13.15
N TYR A 180 -3.18 -19.34 13.89
CA TYR A 180 -3.03 -20.08 15.13
C TYR A 180 -3.76 -21.41 15.04
N ASP A 181 -3.00 -22.47 15.23
CA ASP A 181 -3.52 -23.83 15.31
C ASP A 181 -3.66 -24.23 16.78
N THR A 182 -4.90 -24.50 17.19
CA THR A 182 -5.25 -24.86 18.58
C THR A 182 -4.82 -26.27 18.96
N GLU A 183 -4.73 -27.20 18.01
CA GLU A 183 -4.38 -28.60 18.29
C GLU A 183 -2.89 -28.71 18.63
N VAL A 184 -2.04 -28.07 17.83
CA VAL A 184 -0.59 -28.04 18.05
C VAL A 184 -0.10 -26.83 18.86
N ARG A 185 -1.01 -25.91 19.23
CA ARG A 185 -0.74 -24.67 19.97
C ARG A 185 0.38 -23.84 19.33
N LEU A 186 0.27 -23.67 18.01
CA LEU A 186 1.31 -23.06 17.18
C LEU A 186 0.81 -21.78 16.53
N ILE A 187 1.47 -20.66 16.81
CA ILE A 187 1.28 -19.44 16.03
C ILE A 187 2.28 -19.48 14.87
N SER A 188 1.78 -19.35 13.64
CA SER A 188 2.57 -19.23 12.43
C SER A 188 2.39 -17.84 11.82
N LEU A 189 3.51 -17.17 11.55
CA LEU A 189 3.57 -15.94 10.77
C LEU A 189 4.27 -16.24 9.44
N GLU A 190 3.60 -15.97 8.32
CA GLU A 190 4.19 -16.00 6.99
C GLU A 190 4.27 -14.58 6.43
N VAL A 191 5.50 -14.10 6.22
CA VAL A 191 5.76 -12.76 5.71
C VAL A 191 6.26 -12.87 4.28
N SER A 192 5.52 -12.29 3.33
CA SER A 192 5.88 -12.22 1.92
C SER A 192 6.20 -10.78 1.52
N CYS A 193 7.44 -10.56 1.06
CA CYS A 193 7.86 -9.26 0.55
C CYS A 193 7.44 -9.06 -0.90
N ILE A 194 6.61 -8.04 -1.13
CA ILE A 194 6.09 -7.71 -2.45
C ILE A 194 6.99 -6.69 -3.16
N SER A 195 7.60 -5.78 -2.42
CA SER A 195 8.40 -4.71 -3.01
C SER A 195 9.64 -5.25 -3.71
N ASN A 196 9.95 -4.69 -4.88
CA ASN A 196 11.08 -5.10 -5.73
C ASN A 196 12.21 -4.05 -5.72
N THR A 197 12.36 -3.35 -4.60
CA THR A 197 13.54 -2.53 -4.37
C THR A 197 14.72 -3.45 -4.06
N SER A 198 15.54 -3.77 -5.08
CA SER A 198 16.80 -4.52 -4.96
C SER A 198 17.81 -3.89 -3.99
N SER A 199 17.58 -2.64 -3.58
CA SER A 199 18.47 -1.82 -2.77
C SER A 199 18.21 -1.87 -1.27
N PHE A 200 17.14 -2.50 -0.79
CA PHE A 200 16.81 -2.49 0.64
C PHE A 200 16.75 -3.90 1.22
N VAL A 201 17.84 -4.31 1.87
CA VAL A 201 17.76 -5.31 2.94
C VAL A 201 17.24 -4.54 4.16
N GLN A 202 15.94 -4.66 4.42
CA GLN A 202 15.40 -4.17 5.68
C GLN A 202 15.45 -5.28 6.71
N PHE A 203 15.78 -4.89 7.94
CA PHE A 203 15.79 -5.79 9.07
C PHE A 203 14.46 -5.70 9.77
N ALA A 204 13.69 -6.79 9.77
CA ALA A 204 12.50 -6.86 10.61
C ALA A 204 12.87 -7.50 11.95
N LYS A 205 12.30 -6.99 13.04
CA LYS A 205 12.17 -7.75 14.28
C LYS A 205 10.73 -7.73 14.70
N ILE A 206 10.14 -8.91 14.77
CA ILE A 206 8.72 -9.02 15.06
C ILE A 206 8.59 -9.12 16.57
N LEU A 207 7.84 -8.18 17.15
CA LEU A 207 7.58 -8.14 18.57
C LEU A 207 6.21 -8.76 18.84
N PHE A 208 6.20 -10.02 19.22
CA PHE A 208 4.98 -10.64 19.70
C PHE A 208 4.78 -10.25 21.16
N ALA A 209 3.74 -9.47 21.43
CA ALA A 209 3.33 -9.14 22.79
C ALA A 209 2.08 -9.94 23.14
N VAL A 210 2.08 -10.62 24.29
CA VAL A 210 0.89 -11.31 24.77
C VAL A 210 0.29 -10.55 25.94
N HIS A 211 -1.01 -10.29 25.87
CA HIS A 211 -1.78 -9.61 26.91
C HIS A 211 -2.91 -10.53 27.36
N GLY A 212 -2.97 -10.87 28.64
CA GLY A 212 -4.09 -11.62 29.22
C GLY A 212 -4.91 -10.75 30.16
N GLU A 213 -6.24 -10.84 30.13
CA GLU A 213 -7.12 -10.10 31.03
C GLU A 213 -6.91 -10.42 32.52
N LYS A 214 -6.50 -11.67 32.83
CA LYS A 214 -6.20 -12.12 34.20
C LYS A 214 -4.75 -11.96 34.60
N ILE A 215 -3.89 -11.53 33.67
CA ILE A 215 -2.49 -11.26 33.97
C ILE A 215 -2.47 -9.89 34.66
N GLN A 216 -2.24 -9.87 35.97
CA GLN A 216 -2.04 -8.63 36.72
C GLN A 216 -1.09 -7.70 35.95
N MET A 217 -1.42 -6.40 35.89
CA MET A 217 -0.65 -5.35 35.20
C MET A 217 0.86 -5.52 35.44
N GLY A 218 1.56 -6.19 34.53
CA GLY A 218 2.97 -6.55 34.77
C GLY A 218 3.54 -7.62 33.85
N ASN A 219 2.84 -8.75 33.62
CA ASN A 219 3.46 -9.84 32.84
C ASN A 219 3.15 -9.72 31.34
N ARG A 220 3.74 -8.71 30.70
CA ARG A 220 3.82 -8.67 29.24
C ARG A 220 4.92 -9.63 28.81
N VAL A 221 4.56 -10.71 28.11
CA VAL A 221 5.55 -11.56 27.46
C VAL A 221 5.82 -10.96 26.08
N GLU A 222 7.04 -10.47 25.89
CA GLU A 222 7.55 -9.95 24.63
C GLU A 222 8.49 -10.99 24.01
N ILE A 223 8.09 -11.56 22.88
CA ILE A 223 8.96 -12.42 22.08
C ILE A 223 9.43 -11.58 20.90
N LEU A 224 10.71 -11.25 20.89
CA LEU A 224 11.36 -10.56 19.79
C LEU A 224 11.95 -11.61 18.85
N SER A 225 11.56 -11.59 17.57
CA SER A 225 12.21 -12.46 16.58
C SER A 225 13.69 -12.11 16.43
N GLU A 226 14.47 -13.08 15.94
CA GLU A 226 15.78 -12.77 15.37
C GLU A 226 15.63 -11.74 14.25
N LYS A 227 16.77 -11.11 13.92
CA LYS A 227 16.85 -10.13 12.84
C LYS A 227 16.56 -10.82 11.51
N LEU A 228 15.43 -10.51 10.89
CA LEU A 228 15.06 -11.09 9.59
C LEU A 228 15.56 -10.18 8.48
N ASN A 229 16.39 -10.73 7.59
CA ASN A 229 16.75 -10.07 6.34
C ASN A 229 15.60 -10.23 5.37
N ILE A 230 14.73 -9.21 5.24
CA ILE A 230 13.62 -9.26 4.29
C ILE A 230 14.15 -8.91 2.90
N CYS A 231 14.08 -9.91 2.00
CA CYS A 231 14.49 -9.84 0.62
C CYS A 231 13.27 -10.07 -0.30
N LYS A 232 13.36 -9.53 -1.51
CA LYS A 232 12.32 -9.69 -2.54
C LYS A 232 12.01 -11.17 -2.79
N GLY A 233 10.71 -11.47 -2.87
CA GLY A 233 10.23 -12.78 -3.32
C GLY A 233 10.58 -13.93 -2.36
N GLN A 234 11.11 -13.59 -1.19
CA GLN A 234 11.30 -14.54 -0.11
C GLN A 234 10.06 -14.53 0.78
N ASN A 235 9.67 -15.71 1.21
CA ASN A 235 8.66 -15.93 2.23
C ASN A 235 9.38 -16.35 3.51
N TYR A 236 9.08 -15.66 4.60
CA TYR A 236 9.62 -15.99 5.91
C TYR A 236 8.52 -16.67 6.70
N LYS A 237 8.78 -17.88 7.20
CA LYS A 237 7.89 -18.57 8.12
C LYS A 237 8.48 -18.52 9.51
N ILE A 238 7.69 -18.04 10.45
CA ILE A 238 8.05 -17.92 11.86
C ILE A 238 7.01 -18.67 12.64
N SER A 239 7.47 -19.63 13.43
CA SER A 239 6.61 -20.47 14.23
C SER A 239 6.95 -20.25 15.69
N ILE A 240 5.94 -19.94 16.51
CA ILE A 240 6.09 -19.76 17.95
C ILE A 240 5.22 -20.82 18.62
N GLN A 241 5.89 -21.75 19.31
CA GLN A 241 5.23 -22.79 20.08
C GLN A 241 4.81 -22.23 21.44
N VAL A 242 3.53 -22.31 21.76
CA VAL A 242 2.98 -21.81 23.02
C VAL A 242 2.80 -23.00 23.96
N ASN A 243 3.84 -23.30 24.74
CA ASN A 243 3.86 -24.47 25.64
C ASN A 243 3.31 -24.19 27.04
N ASP A 244 3.10 -22.92 27.42
CA ASP A 244 2.83 -22.56 28.81
C ASP A 244 1.34 -22.49 29.14
N THR A 245 0.96 -23.13 30.24
CA THR A 245 -0.43 -23.29 30.72
C THR A 245 -1.11 -21.96 31.06
N HIS A 246 -0.36 -20.91 31.39
CA HIS A 246 -0.91 -19.58 31.68
C HIS A 246 -1.47 -18.84 30.46
N PHE A 247 -1.15 -19.27 29.23
CA PHE A 247 -1.71 -18.67 28.02
C PHE A 247 -3.14 -19.11 27.72
N MET A 248 -3.59 -20.26 28.25
CA MET A 248 -4.96 -20.74 28.06
C MET A 248 -6.00 -19.84 28.75
N ASP A 249 -5.58 -19.03 29.72
CA ASP A 249 -6.41 -18.03 30.41
C ASP A 249 -6.33 -16.63 29.78
N SER A 250 -5.54 -16.44 28.73
CA SER A 250 -5.55 -15.18 27.98
C SER A 250 -6.89 -15.03 27.24
N THR A 251 -7.30 -13.80 26.92
CA THR A 251 -8.50 -13.53 26.10
C THR A 251 -8.14 -13.01 24.70
N GLY A 252 -6.85 -12.76 24.46
CA GLY A 252 -6.31 -12.34 23.17
C GLY A 252 -4.78 -12.40 23.13
N PHE A 253 -4.24 -12.35 21.92
CA PHE A 253 -2.82 -12.12 21.67
C PHE A 253 -2.67 -10.77 20.96
N HIS A 254 -1.59 -10.04 21.19
CA HIS A 254 -1.34 -8.78 20.49
C HIS A 254 -0.01 -8.84 19.72
N CYS A 255 -0.08 -9.26 18.46
CA CYS A 255 1.12 -9.29 17.64
C CYS A 255 1.49 -7.87 17.18
N LEU A 256 2.62 -7.33 17.66
CA LEU A 256 3.16 -6.08 17.15
C LEU A 256 4.21 -6.38 16.07
N PHE A 257 3.82 -6.25 14.81
CA PHE A 257 4.77 -6.34 13.72
C PHE A 257 5.50 -5.01 13.53
N LYS A 258 6.70 -4.87 14.11
CA LYS A 258 7.53 -3.69 13.95
C LYS A 258 8.67 -3.95 12.95
N LEU A 259 8.76 -3.14 11.90
CA LEU A 259 10.01 -3.08 11.13
C LEU A 259 11.02 -2.24 11.90
N LEU A 260 12.24 -2.73 12.03
CA LEU A 260 13.33 -1.95 12.61
C LEU A 260 14.07 -1.26 11.48
N THR A 261 14.22 0.04 11.60
CA THR A 261 15.11 0.76 10.71
C THR A 261 16.55 0.61 11.21
N SER A 262 17.54 0.78 10.34
CA SER A 262 18.97 0.69 10.73
C SER A 262 19.34 1.63 11.88
N CYS A 263 18.55 2.67 12.11
CA CYS A 263 18.72 3.68 13.16
C CYS A 263 18.18 3.24 14.54
N ASP A 264 17.43 2.14 14.64
CA ASP A 264 16.84 1.66 15.91
C ASP A 264 17.77 0.70 16.69
N ASN A 265 19.08 0.70 16.41
CA ASN A 265 20.05 -0.26 17.00
C ASN A 265 20.87 0.30 18.17
N ASP A 266 20.51 1.47 18.72
CA ASP A 266 21.14 2.05 19.92
C ASP A 266 20.21 1.94 21.13
#